data_AF-A0A3N5WUI5-F1
#
_entry.id   AF-A0A3N5WUI5-F1
#
_cell.length_a   1.000
_cell.length_b   1.000
_cell.length_c   1.000
_cell.angle_alpha   90.00
_cell.angle_beta   90.00
_cell.angle_gamma   90.00
#
_symmetry.space_group_name_H-M   'P 1'
#
loop_
_entity.id
_entity.type
_entity.pdbx_description
1 polymer ?
#
loop_
_entity_poly.entity_id
_entity_poly.type
_entity_poly.pdbx_seq_one_letter_code
_entity_poly.pdbx_strand_id
1 'polypeptide(L)' 'VPGSPPSLIDLPSGCPFHPRCPQAMSICREEMPGFCHPTSTHKVACWLFKEVENG' A
#
# COMPACT_ATOMS: atom_id res chain seq x y z
N VAL A 1 -1.14 29.40 -7.19
CA VAL A 1 -0.55 28.33 -8.01
C VAL A 1 -1.67 27.68 -8.80
N PRO A 2 -1.72 27.79 -10.15
CA PRO A 2 -2.69 27.07 -10.93
C PRO A 2 -2.05 25.75 -11.40
N GLY A 3 -2.43 24.63 -10.78
CA GLY A 3 -2.05 23.29 -11.21
C GLY A 3 -3.18 22.34 -10.81
N SER A 4 -3.95 21.87 -11.78
CA SER A 4 -5.08 20.98 -11.54
C SER A 4 -4.59 19.65 -10.94
N PRO A 5 -5.29 19.08 -9.95
CA PRO A 5 -4.95 17.75 -9.43
C PRO A 5 -5.04 16.71 -10.57
N PRO A 6 -4.09 15.76 -10.64
CA PRO A 6 -4.10 14.74 -11.69
C PRO A 6 -5.38 13.88 -11.59
N SER A 7 -5.93 13.49 -12.75
CA SER A 7 -7.11 12.62 -12.86
C SER A 7 -6.97 11.33 -12.05
N LEU A 8 -7.98 11.00 -11.24
CA LEU A 8 -8.08 9.78 -10.41
C LEU A 8 -8.38 8.50 -11.20
N ILE A 9 -8.31 8.53 -12.53
CA ILE A 9 -8.97 7.55 -13.42
C ILE A 9 -8.11 6.30 -13.69
N ASP A 10 -6.80 6.38 -13.51
CA ASP A 10 -5.90 5.24 -13.67
C ASP A 10 -5.33 4.79 -12.31
N LEU A 11 -6.22 4.35 -11.42
CA LEU A 11 -5.78 3.75 -10.16
C LEU A 11 -5.08 2.42 -10.48
N PRO A 12 -3.80 2.25 -10.08
CA PRO A 12 -3.12 0.98 -10.22
C PRO A 12 -3.85 -0.12 -9.47
N SER A 13 -3.89 -1.33 -10.03
CA SER A 13 -4.39 -2.52 -9.34
C SER A 13 -3.54 -2.83 -8.10
N GLY A 14 -4.15 -3.46 -7.10
CA GLY A 14 -3.49 -3.82 -5.86
C GLY A 14 -3.17 -2.60 -4.98
N CYS A 15 -1.94 -2.50 -4.49
CA CYS A 15 -1.49 -1.45 -3.59
C CYS A 15 -1.23 -0.13 -4.35
N PRO A 16 -1.92 0.98 -4.01
CA PRO A 16 -1.79 2.25 -4.73
C PRO A 16 -0.39 2.87 -4.66
N PHE A 17 0.44 2.40 -3.72
CA PHE A 17 1.81 2.86 -3.55
C PHE A 17 2.83 2.07 -4.37
N HIS A 18 2.46 0.91 -4.95
CA HIS A 18 3.40 0.03 -5.66
C HIS A 18 4.18 0.72 -6.79
N PRO A 19 3.66 1.73 -7.54
CA PRO A 19 4.43 2.39 -8.60
C PRO A 19 5.61 3.21 -8.09
N ARG A 20 5.59 3.61 -6.81
CA ARG A 20 6.63 4.46 -6.18
C ARG A 20 7.27 3.84 -4.95
N CYS A 21 6.84 2.64 -4.54
CA CYS A 21 7.33 1.96 -3.35
C CYS A 21 8.64 1.21 -3.68
N PRO A 22 9.77 1.50 -3.00
CA PRO A 22 11.03 0.80 -3.23
C PRO A 22 11.04 -0.65 -2.72
N GLN A 23 10.00 -1.05 -1.97
CA GLN A 23 9.81 -2.40 -1.43
C GLN A 23 8.62 -3.11 -2.11
N ALA A 24 8.19 -2.64 -3.29
CA ALA A 24 7.09 -3.25 -4.00
C ALA A 24 7.42 -4.69 -4.44
N MET A 25 6.59 -5.64 -4.01
CA MET A 25 6.62 -7.04 -4.44
C MET A 25 5.59 -7.28 -5.55
N SER A 26 5.62 -8.46 -6.19
CA SER A 26 4.61 -8.84 -7.21
C SER A 26 3.19 -8.72 -6.68
N ILE A 27 2.93 -9.27 -5.48
CA ILE A 27 1.62 -9.21 -4.82
C ILE A 27 1.12 -7.78 -4.61
N CYS A 28 2.01 -6.78 -4.49
CA CYS A 28 1.61 -5.38 -4.36
C CYS A 28 0.96 -4.82 -5.63
N ARG A 29 1.20 -5.41 -6.80
CA ARG A 29 0.61 -4.99 -8.09
C ARG A 29 -0.72 -5.69 -8.38
N GLU A 30 -0.94 -6.83 -7.73
CA GLU A 30 -2.05 -7.74 -7.97
C GLU A 30 -3.15 -7.54 -6.93
N GLU A 31 -2.78 -7.41 -5.65
CA GLU A 31 -3.73 -7.40 -4.53
C GLU A 31 -3.48 -6.26 -3.54
N MET A 32 -4.58 -5.77 -2.97
CA MET A 32 -4.54 -4.76 -1.91
C MET A 32 -4.26 -5.46 -0.58
N PRO A 33 -3.22 -5.07 0.18
CA PRO A 33 -2.97 -5.66 1.49
C PRO A 33 -4.13 -5.42 2.46
N GLY A 34 -4.42 -6.43 3.27
CA GLY A 34 -5.22 -6.25 4.48
C GLY A 34 -4.52 -5.33 5.49
N PHE A 35 -5.28 -4.86 6.48
CA PHE A 35 -4.70 -4.10 7.57
C PHE A 35 -3.97 -5.01 8.55
N CYS A 36 -2.82 -4.56 9.03
CA CYS A 36 -2.09 -5.16 10.15
C CYS A 36 -1.65 -4.09 11.16
N HIS A 37 -1.28 -4.54 12.36
CA HIS A 37 -0.87 -3.69 13.48
C HIS A 37 0.60 -3.95 13.83
N PRO A 38 1.57 -3.33 13.15
CA PRO A 38 2.99 -3.55 13.44
C PRO A 38 3.39 -3.06 14.85
N THR A 39 2.57 -2.20 15.46
CA THR A 39 2.66 -1.83 16.89
C THR A 39 1.25 -1.69 17.46
N SER A 40 1.11 -1.57 18.78
CA SER A 40 -0.19 -1.43 19.46
C SER A 40 -0.96 -0.15 19.09
N THR A 41 -0.29 0.86 18.53
CA THR A 41 -0.89 2.17 18.23
C THR A 41 -0.94 2.49 16.74
N HIS A 42 -0.28 1.70 15.90
CA HIS A 42 -0.21 1.94 14.46
C HIS A 42 -0.90 0.83 13.68
N LYS A 43 -1.66 1.24 12.67
CA LYS A 43 -2.34 0.36 11.73
C LYS A 43 -1.87 0.71 10.32
N VAL A 44 -1.48 -0.29 9.55
CA VAL A 44 -0.99 -0.12 8.18
C VAL A 44 -1.64 -1.14 7.26
N ALA A 45 -1.73 -0.84 5.96
CA ALA A 45 -2.10 -1.80 4.93
C ALA A 45 -0.89 -2.02 4.03
N CYS A 46 0.00 -2.95 4.41
CA CYS A 46 1.25 -3.19 3.71
C CYS A 46 1.65 -4.66 3.78
N TRP A 47 1.92 -5.27 2.62
CA TRP A 47 2.36 -6.66 2.51
C TRP A 47 3.67 -6.95 3.26
N LEU A 48 4.56 -5.95 3.38
CA LEU A 48 5.81 -6.08 4.13
C LEU A 48 5.60 -6.38 5.62
N PHE A 49 4.47 -5.93 6.19
CA PHE A 49 4.15 -6.08 7.61
C PHE A 49 3.10 -7.15 7.87
N LYS A 50 2.66 -7.89 6.84
CA LYS A 50 1.60 -8.91 6.99
C LYS A 50 2.03 -10.09 7.86
N GLU A 51 3.33 -10.36 7.98
CA GLU A 51 3.85 -11.47 8.80
C GLU A 51 4.02 -11.12 10.29
N VAL A 52 3.91 -9.83 10.66
CA VAL A 52 4.16 -9.35 12.02
C VAL A 52 2.95 -9.58 12.96
N GLU A 53 1.86 -10.18 12.48
CA GLU A 53 0.70 -10.56 13.31
C GLU A 53 0.83 -11.94 13.98
N ASN A 54 2.02 -12.56 13.99
CA ASN A 54 2.29 -13.78 14.76
C ASN A 54 3.42 -13.55 15.76
N GLY A 55 3.09 -13.01 16.94
CA GLY A 55 4.00 -12.86 18.08
C GLY A 55 3.38 -12.08 19.22
#